data_AF-A0A7Y9AS64-F1
#
_entry.id   AF-A0A7Y9AS64-F1
#
_cell.length_a   1.000
_cell.length_b   1.000
_cell.length_c   1.000
_cell.angle_alpha   90.00
_cell.angle_beta   90.00
_cell.angle_gamma   90.00
#
_symmetry.space_group_name_H-M   'P 1'
#
loop_
_entity.id
_entity.type
_entity.pdbx_description
1 polymer ?
#
loop_
_entity_poly.entity_id
_entity_poly.type
_entity_poly.pdbx_seq_one_letter_code
_entity_poly.pdbx_strand_id
1 'polypeptide(L)'
;MRDLRLLRDDLREGLRARGPAVPRPGGGDGSRSGAGVEVLARAGATIALSGGGSVSLEPQGSGAELVRSCLLVQLLLAAAGGTARRLKVCADDGCPTAFFDRSRNCSRIWHDVTSCGNVANVRAHQKRARSTTSRAQPRPGSSADGIQGGH
;
A
#
# COMPACT_ATOMS: atom_id res chain seq x y z
N MET A 1 8.35 -4.82 -21.89
CA MET A 1 8.79 -4.41 -20.54
C MET A 1 8.12 -3.12 -20.04
N ARG A 2 7.97 -2.06 -20.87
CA ARG A 2 7.28 -0.81 -20.49
C ARG A 2 5.85 -1.06 -19.98
N ASP A 3 5.09 -1.91 -20.66
CA ASP A 3 3.69 -2.23 -20.32
C ASP A 3 3.52 -2.83 -18.92
N LEU A 4 4.46 -3.69 -18.49
CA LEU A 4 4.40 -4.28 -17.15
C LEU A 4 4.70 -3.27 -16.05
N ARG A 5 5.48 -2.22 -16.34
CA ARG A 5 5.74 -1.14 -15.38
C ARG A 5 4.50 -0.28 -15.19
N LEU A 6 3.83 0.08 -16.30
CA LEU A 6 2.57 0.82 -16.26
C LEU A 6 1.50 0.05 -15.48
N LEU A 7 1.25 -1.21 -15.85
CA LEU A 7 0.31 -2.08 -15.13
C LEU A 7 0.60 -2.18 -13.62
N ARG A 8 1.87 -2.31 -13.27
CA ARG A 8 2.30 -2.36 -11.87
C ARG A 8 1.99 -1.04 -11.16
N ASP A 9 2.24 0.09 -11.80
CA ASP A 9 2.07 1.41 -11.21
C ASP A 9 0.58 1.78 -11.10
N ASP A 10 -0.23 1.45 -12.12
CA ASP A 10 -1.69 1.58 -12.11
C ASP A 10 -2.32 0.69 -11.03
N LEU A 11 -1.86 -0.56 -10.90
CA LEU A 11 -2.34 -1.47 -9.85
C LEU A 11 -2.03 -0.93 -8.46
N ARG A 12 -0.84 -0.36 -8.26
CA ARG A 12 -0.47 0.26 -6.97
C ARG A 12 -1.37 1.43 -6.67
N GLU A 13 -1.66 2.27 -7.66
CA GLU A 13 -2.52 3.42 -7.47
C GLU A 13 -3.95 2.99 -7.13
N GLY A 14 -4.52 2.04 -7.88
CA GLY A 14 -5.82 1.46 -7.56
C GLY A 14 -5.88 0.83 -6.17
N LEU A 15 -4.81 0.16 -5.73
CA LEU A 15 -4.74 -0.42 -4.38
C LEU A 15 -4.65 0.63 -3.27
N ARG A 16 -3.97 1.77 -3.51
CA ARG A 16 -3.93 2.90 -2.57
C ARG A 16 -5.28 3.60 -2.49
N ALA A 17 -5.91 3.85 -3.64
CA ALA A 17 -7.22 4.50 -3.74
C ALA A 17 -8.33 3.71 -3.03
N ARG A 18 -8.22 2.37 -2.95
CA ARG A 18 -9.15 1.52 -2.20
C ARG A 18 -9.16 1.81 -0.69
N GLY A 19 -8.10 2.41 -0.14
CA GLY A 19 -7.90 2.59 1.30
C GLY A 19 -7.74 1.26 2.07
N PRO A 20 -7.46 1.30 3.38
CA PRO A 20 -7.52 0.10 4.21
C PRO A 20 -8.95 -0.45 4.19
N ALA A 21 -9.11 -1.71 3.81
CA ALA A 21 -10.40 -2.40 3.87
C ALA A 21 -10.80 -2.55 5.35
N VAL A 22 -11.49 -1.55 5.89
CA VAL A 22 -12.16 -1.63 7.19
C VAL A 22 -13.38 -2.53 7.00
N PRO A 23 -13.46 -3.71 7.63
CA PRO A 23 -14.69 -4.48 7.63
C PRO A 23 -15.74 -3.61 8.34
N ARG A 24 -16.76 -3.15 7.62
CA ARG A 24 -17.91 -2.47 8.25
C ARG A 24 -18.89 -3.54 8.73
N PRO A 25 -19.16 -3.66 10.03
CA PRO A 25 -20.34 -4.37 10.50
C PRO A 25 -21.56 -3.46 10.26
N GLY A 26 -22.61 -3.99 9.62
CA GLY A 26 -23.85 -3.27 9.34
C GLY A 26 -23.89 -2.63 7.96
N GLY A 27 -24.71 -3.22 7.07
CA GLY A 27 -25.01 -2.71 5.75
C GLY A 27 -25.81 -1.42 5.84
N GLY A 28 -25.20 -0.32 5.41
CA GLY A 28 -25.87 0.93 5.09
C GLY A 28 -25.49 1.30 3.66
N ASP A 29 -26.49 1.49 2.83
CA ASP A 29 -26.48 1.92 1.43
C ASP A 29 -26.04 3.39 1.29
N GLY A 30 -24.84 3.69 1.80
CA GLY A 30 -24.16 4.94 1.46
C GLY A 30 -23.80 4.91 -0.03
N SER A 31 -24.62 5.60 -0.83
CA SER A 31 -24.47 5.86 -2.26
C SER A 31 -22.99 5.89 -2.68
N ARG A 32 -22.54 4.80 -3.34
CA ARG A 32 -21.33 4.87 -4.15
C ARG A 32 -21.72 5.70 -5.36
N SER A 33 -21.48 7.02 -5.30
CA SER A 33 -21.31 7.81 -6.52
C SER A 33 -20.43 7.00 -7.45
N GLY A 34 -20.97 6.63 -8.60
CA GLY A 34 -20.40 5.65 -9.51
C GLY A 34 -18.94 5.94 -9.78
N ALA A 35 -18.05 5.21 -9.12
CA ALA A 35 -16.66 5.14 -9.54
C ALA A 35 -16.70 4.45 -10.91
N GLY A 36 -16.38 5.20 -11.96
CA GLY A 36 -16.28 4.65 -13.30
C GLY A 36 -15.40 3.40 -13.27
N VAL A 37 -15.77 2.38 -14.04
CA VAL A 37 -14.93 1.21 -14.20
C VAL A 37 -13.68 1.64 -14.97
N GLU A 38 -12.59 1.86 -14.26
CA GLU A 38 -11.29 2.10 -14.87
C GLU A 38 -10.71 0.77 -15.36
N VAL A 39 -10.41 0.70 -16.65
CA VAL A 39 -9.81 -0.50 -17.24
C VAL A 39 -8.32 -0.51 -16.89
N LEU A 40 -7.95 -1.29 -15.89
CA LEU A 40 -6.56 -1.45 -15.44
C LEU A 40 -5.63 -1.95 -16.56
N ALA A 41 -6.07 -2.99 -17.28
CA ALA A 41 -5.38 -3.53 -18.46
C ALA A 41 -6.25 -4.57 -19.17
N ARG A 42 -5.86 -4.96 -20.38
CA ARG A 42 -6.45 -6.07 -21.14
C ARG A 42 -5.48 -7.25 -21.25
N ALA A 43 -6.00 -8.46 -21.12
CA ALA A 43 -5.27 -9.69 -21.39
C ALA A 43 -6.23 -10.79 -21.84
N GLY A 44 -5.75 -11.73 -22.64
CA GLY A 44 -6.50 -12.94 -22.98
C GLY A 44 -6.46 -13.97 -21.84
N ALA A 45 -7.57 -14.67 -21.64
CA ALA A 45 -7.66 -15.85 -20.78
C ALA A 45 -8.65 -16.84 -21.40
N THR A 46 -8.42 -18.13 -21.17
CA THR A 46 -9.30 -19.21 -21.62
C THR A 46 -10.08 -19.75 -20.44
N ILE A 47 -11.38 -19.93 -20.61
CA ILE A 47 -12.21 -20.63 -19.63
C ILE A 47 -12.15 -22.12 -19.94
N ALA A 48 -11.70 -22.93 -18.99
CA ALA A 48 -11.70 -24.38 -19.10
C ALA A 48 -12.74 -24.98 -18.13
N LEU A 49 -13.50 -25.96 -18.61
CA LEU A 49 -14.42 -26.75 -17.80
C LEU A 49 -13.87 -28.17 -17.71
N SER A 50 -13.56 -28.62 -16.49
CA SER A 50 -13.18 -30.00 -16.24
C SER A 50 -14.41 -30.92 -16.31
N GLY A 51 -14.21 -32.19 -16.66
CA GLY A 51 -15.27 -33.20 -16.64
C GLY A 51 -15.94 -33.39 -15.27
N GLY A 52 -15.29 -32.96 -14.18
CA GLY A 52 -15.87 -32.91 -12.84
C GLY A 52 -16.69 -31.65 -12.52
N GLY A 53 -16.93 -30.76 -13.49
CA GLY A 53 -17.70 -29.53 -13.32
C GLY A 53 -16.93 -28.33 -12.75
N SER A 54 -15.63 -28.46 -12.49
CA SER A 54 -14.81 -27.33 -12.05
C SER A 54 -14.47 -26.41 -13.22
N VAL A 55 -14.67 -25.10 -13.04
CA VAL A 55 -14.30 -24.06 -14.00
C VAL A 55 -12.97 -23.43 -13.59
N SER A 56 -12.01 -23.34 -14.52
CA SER A 56 -10.76 -22.60 -14.34
C SER A 56 -10.60 -21.50 -15.38
N LEU A 57 -9.78 -20.50 -15.03
CA LEU A 57 -9.36 -19.42 -15.92
C LEU A 57 -7.87 -19.60 -16.18
N GLU A 58 -7.54 -19.97 -17.41
CA GLU A 58 -6.17 -20.23 -17.85
C GLU A 58 -5.60 -19.00 -18.56
N PRO A 59 -4.56 -18.35 -18.01
CA PRO A 59 -3.90 -17.20 -18.64
C PRO A 59 -3.40 -17.52 -20.06
N GLN A 60 -3.52 -16.56 -20.97
CA GLN A 60 -3.04 -16.69 -22.36
C GLN A 60 -1.94 -15.69 -22.68
N GLY A 61 -1.20 -15.99 -23.76
CA GLY A 61 -0.13 -15.16 -24.29
C GLY A 61 1.27 -15.68 -23.98
N SER A 62 2.29 -14.86 -24.22
CA SER A 62 3.70 -15.21 -24.01
C SER A 62 4.49 -14.06 -23.38
N GLY A 63 5.63 -14.37 -22.76
CA GLY A 63 6.51 -13.36 -22.15
C GLY A 63 5.77 -12.40 -21.20
N ALA A 64 5.83 -11.11 -21.50
CA ALA A 64 5.19 -10.07 -20.68
C ALA A 64 3.65 -10.10 -20.73
N GLU A 65 3.06 -10.59 -21.83
CA GLU A 65 1.61 -10.72 -21.94
C GLU A 65 1.08 -11.82 -21.01
N LEU A 66 1.79 -12.95 -20.94
CA LEU A 66 1.44 -14.03 -20.02
C LEU A 66 1.50 -13.55 -18.56
N VAL A 67 2.54 -12.80 -18.19
CA VAL A 67 2.66 -12.20 -16.84
C VAL A 67 1.47 -11.29 -16.52
N ARG A 68 1.08 -10.43 -17.47
CA ARG A 68 -0.09 -9.55 -17.33
C ARG A 68 -1.37 -10.37 -17.19
N SER A 69 -1.57 -11.38 -18.02
CA SER A 69 -2.74 -12.25 -17.95
C SER A 69 -2.83 -12.99 -16.61
N CYS A 70 -1.74 -13.60 -16.16
CA CYS A 70 -1.65 -14.24 -14.84
C CYS A 70 -2.05 -13.28 -13.72
N LEU A 71 -1.51 -12.05 -13.73
CA LEU A 71 -1.84 -11.07 -12.70
C LEU A 71 -3.34 -10.71 -12.70
N LEU A 72 -3.92 -10.43 -13.86
CA LEU A 72 -5.34 -10.06 -13.95
C LEU A 72 -6.27 -11.22 -13.55
N VAL A 73 -5.96 -12.45 -13.95
CA VAL A 73 -6.69 -13.65 -13.52
C VAL A 73 -6.62 -13.82 -12.01
N GLN A 74 -5.43 -13.70 -11.41
CA GLN A 74 -5.28 -13.82 -9.95
C GLN A 74 -5.99 -12.70 -9.19
N LEU A 75 -6.02 -11.48 -9.71
CA LEU A 75 -6.79 -10.37 -9.14
C LEU A 75 -8.30 -10.67 -9.17
N LEU A 76 -8.81 -11.19 -10.28
CA LEU A 76 -10.21 -11.58 -10.42
C LEU A 76 -10.57 -12.72 -9.45
N LEU A 77 -9.76 -13.77 -9.38
CA LEU A 77 -9.96 -14.89 -8.45
C LEU A 77 -9.90 -14.42 -6.99
N ALA A 78 -8.98 -13.53 -6.65
CA ALA A 78 -8.90 -12.96 -5.30
C ALA A 78 -10.13 -12.10 -4.97
N ALA A 79 -10.68 -11.36 -5.94
CA ALA A 79 -11.91 -10.60 -5.77
C ALA A 79 -13.12 -11.53 -5.56
N ALA A 80 -13.28 -12.54 -6.42
CA ALA A 80 -14.35 -13.53 -6.32
C ALA A 80 -14.29 -14.33 -5.01
N GLY A 81 -13.09 -14.69 -4.55
CA GLY A 81 -12.86 -15.38 -3.28
C GLY A 81 -12.86 -14.46 -2.05
N GLY A 82 -13.14 -13.16 -2.20
CA GLY A 82 -13.14 -12.18 -1.10
C GLY A 82 -11.78 -11.93 -0.45
N THR A 83 -10.68 -12.41 -1.04
CA THR A 83 -9.31 -12.26 -0.51
C THR A 83 -8.57 -11.05 -1.07
N ALA A 84 -9.16 -10.30 -2.00
CA ALA A 84 -8.57 -9.09 -2.57
C ALA A 84 -8.12 -8.05 -1.52
N ARG A 85 -8.77 -8.01 -0.35
CA ARG A 85 -8.38 -7.14 0.79
C ARG A 85 -6.99 -7.42 1.34
N ARG A 86 -6.46 -8.64 1.13
CA ARG A 86 -5.12 -9.05 1.55
C ARG A 86 -4.04 -8.46 0.65
N LEU A 87 -4.36 -8.10 -0.59
CA LEU A 87 -3.42 -7.39 -1.46
C LEU A 87 -3.32 -5.93 -1.01
N LYS A 88 -2.12 -5.49 -0.62
CA LYS A 88 -1.85 -4.19 -0.01
C LYS A 88 -0.62 -3.54 -0.63
N VAL A 89 -0.45 -2.24 -0.44
CA VAL A 89 0.80 -1.52 -0.71
C VAL A 89 1.55 -1.32 0.60
N CYS A 90 2.89 -1.40 0.57
CA CYS A 90 3.72 -1.14 1.74
C CYS A 90 3.45 0.28 2.30
N ALA A 91 3.37 0.39 3.63
CA ALA A 91 3.16 1.65 4.32
C ALA A 91 4.43 2.50 4.51
N ASP A 92 5.61 2.03 4.07
CA ASP A 92 6.78 2.92 3.96
C ASP A 92 6.69 3.70 2.65
N ASP A 93 6.62 5.04 2.72
CA ASP A 93 6.43 5.92 1.55
C ASP A 93 7.50 5.73 0.47
N GLY A 94 8.72 5.36 0.88
CA GLY A 94 9.83 5.07 -0.03
C GLY A 94 9.80 3.68 -0.66
N CYS A 95 8.86 2.83 -0.26
CA CYS A 95 8.78 1.45 -0.70
C CYS A 95 7.63 1.25 -1.71
N PRO A 96 7.92 0.99 -2.99
CA PRO A 96 6.88 0.82 -3.99
C PRO A 96 6.22 -0.58 -3.93
N THR A 97 6.66 -1.48 -3.04
CA THR A 97 6.22 -2.88 -3.06
C THR A 97 4.74 -3.05 -2.72
N ALA A 98 4.00 -3.73 -3.60
CA ALA A 98 2.70 -4.32 -3.27
C ALA A 98 2.91 -5.76 -2.78
N PHE A 99 2.11 -6.21 -1.81
CA PHE A 99 2.27 -7.51 -1.16
C PHE A 99 0.93 -8.13 -0.79
N PHE A 100 0.91 -9.47 -0.65
CA PHE A 100 -0.25 -10.20 -0.15
C PHE A 100 -0.08 -10.52 1.33
N ASP A 101 -1.00 -10.03 2.15
CA ASP A 101 -0.99 -10.22 3.60
C ASP A 101 -1.43 -11.63 3.98
N ARG A 102 -0.44 -12.48 4.27
CA ARG A 102 -0.62 -13.85 4.76
C ARG A 102 -0.84 -13.95 6.28
N SER A 103 -0.88 -12.84 7.01
CA SER A 103 -1.17 -12.88 8.46
C SER A 103 -2.61 -13.34 8.73
N ARG A 104 -2.82 -13.96 9.89
CA ARG A 104 -4.14 -14.47 10.32
C ARG A 104 -5.20 -13.38 10.26
N ASN A 105 -4.89 -12.20 10.82
CA ASN A 105 -5.84 -11.11 11.01
C ASN A 105 -5.75 -10.01 9.93
N CYS A 106 -5.02 -10.25 8.84
CA CYS A 106 -4.78 -9.25 7.80
C CYS A 106 -4.26 -7.91 8.37
N SER A 107 -3.33 -7.98 9.33
CA SER A 107 -2.85 -6.83 10.10
C SER A 107 -1.50 -6.28 9.62
N ARG A 108 -0.82 -6.93 8.67
CA ARG A 108 0.46 -6.42 8.16
C ARG A 108 0.24 -5.18 7.31
N ILE A 109 1.02 -4.14 7.59
CA ILE A 109 1.05 -2.89 6.81
C ILE A 109 2.37 -2.69 6.06
N TRP A 110 3.39 -3.50 6.36
CA TRP A 110 4.66 -3.53 5.62
C TRP A 110 4.84 -4.89 4.96
N HIS A 111 5.43 -4.90 3.76
CA HIS A 111 5.71 -6.15 3.06
C HIS A 111 6.70 -7.03 3.84
N ASP A 112 7.66 -6.38 4.50
CA ASP A 112 8.65 -7.02 5.35
C ASP A 112 8.96 -6.13 6.56
N VAL A 113 9.00 -6.75 7.74
CA VAL A 113 9.15 -6.02 9.01
C VAL A 113 10.60 -5.59 9.20
N THR A 114 11.55 -6.45 8.83
CA THR A 114 12.97 -6.22 9.05
C THR A 114 13.51 -5.09 8.16
N SER A 115 13.08 -5.04 6.90
CA SER A 115 13.53 -4.05 5.92
C SER A 115 12.67 -2.78 5.88
N CYS A 116 11.34 -2.89 5.81
CA CYS A 116 10.48 -1.70 5.72
C CYS A 116 9.95 -1.24 7.08
N GLY A 117 9.56 -2.17 7.95
CA GLY A 117 9.04 -1.81 9.29
C GLY A 117 10.08 -1.05 10.14
N ASN A 118 11.30 -1.57 10.21
CA ASN A 118 12.38 -0.93 10.96
C ASN A 118 12.78 0.42 10.36
N VAL A 119 12.92 0.52 9.03
CA VAL A 119 13.26 1.77 8.35
C VAL A 119 12.21 2.85 8.60
N ALA A 120 10.92 2.50 8.51
CA ALA A 120 9.82 3.42 8.80
C ALA A 120 9.88 3.92 10.26
N ASN A 121 10.15 3.04 11.22
CA ASN A 121 10.27 3.40 12.64
C ASN A 121 11.46 4.32 12.91
N VAL A 122 12.63 4.05 12.33
CA VAL A 122 13.82 4.90 12.46
C VAL A 122 13.55 6.30 11.90
N ARG A 123 12.95 6.39 10.70
CA ARG A 123 12.55 7.68 10.10
C ARG A 123 11.57 8.44 11.00
N ALA A 124 10.56 7.76 11.54
CA ALA A 124 9.59 8.36 12.45
C ALA A 124 10.25 8.88 13.73
N HIS A 125 11.18 8.12 14.32
CA HIS A 125 11.95 8.55 15.49
C HIS A 125 12.79 9.80 15.20
N GLN A 126 13.50 9.84 14.06
CA GLN A 126 14.31 10.99 13.66
C GLN A 126 13.46 12.26 13.44
N LYS A 127 12.30 12.14 12.80
CA LYS A 127 11.36 13.26 12.64
C LYS A 127 10.92 13.83 13.99
N ARG A 128 10.58 12.95 14.96
CA ARG A 128 10.20 13.35 16.32
C ARG A 128 11.35 14.03 17.07
N ALA A 129 12.56 13.48 17.00
CA ALA A 129 13.74 14.07 17.63
C ALA A 129 14.01 15.49 17.11
N ARG A 130 13.93 15.71 15.80
CA ARG A 130 14.10 17.04 15.19
C ARG A 130 13.03 18.04 15.60
N SER A 131 11.76 17.61 15.74
CA SER A 131 10.70 18.48 16.26
C SER A 131 10.90 18.85 17.73
N THR A 132 11.45 17.94 18.54
CA THR A 132 11.76 18.22 19.94
C THR A 132 12.94 19.19 20.08
N THR A 133 13.98 19.03 19.27
CA THR A 133 15.14 19.95 19.24
C THR A 133 14.75 21.34 18.73
N SER A 134 13.89 21.44 17.71
CA SER A 134 13.36 22.72 17.22
C SER A 134 12.50 23.47 18.25
N ARG A 135 11.83 22.76 19.17
CA ARG A 135 11.06 23.38 20.26
C ARG A 135 11.93 23.79 21.46
N ALA A 136 13.18 23.36 21.50
CA ALA A 136 14.14 23.66 22.56
C ALA A 136 15.17 24.73 22.12
N GLN A 137 14.76 25.74 21.35
CA GLN A 137 15.64 26.87 21.03
C GLN A 137 15.82 27.74 22.29
N PRO A 138 17.06 28.06 22.73
CA PRO A 138 17.29 28.81 23.95
C PRO A 138 16.82 30.27 23.80
N ARG A 139 16.21 30.82 24.85
CA ARG A 139 15.93 32.26 24.97
C ARG A 139 17.28 33.01 24.94
N PRO A 140 17.48 34.02 24.08
CA PRO A 140 18.69 34.84 24.13
C PRO A 140 18.77 35.55 25.50
N GLY A 141 19.97 35.52 26.08
CA GLY A 141 20.22 35.72 27.51
C GLY A 141 19.87 37.11 28.05
N SER A 142 19.46 37.15 29.31
CA SER A 142 19.51 38.36 30.13
C SER A 142 20.97 38.66 30.45
N SER A 143 21.50 39.73 29.87
CA SER A 143 22.80 40.29 30.21
C SER A 143 22.85 40.58 31.70
N ALA A 144 23.81 39.96 32.38
CA ALA A 144 24.30 40.42 33.68
C ALA A 144 25.23 41.60 33.42
N ASP A 145 24.70 42.82 33.46
CA ASP A 145 25.53 44.01 33.64
C ASP A 145 25.88 44.12 35.13
N GLY A 146 27.10 43.71 35.44
CA GLY A 146 27.76 44.06 36.69
C GLY A 146 28.07 45.55 36.70
N ILE A 147 27.61 46.25 37.74
CA ILE A 147 28.19 47.53 38.12
C ILE A 147 29.08 47.29 39.34
N GLN A 148 30.38 47.42 39.10
CA GLN A 148 31.44 47.55 40.09
C GLN A 148 31.31 48.88 40.85
N GLY A 149 31.46 48.79 42.18
CA GLY A 149 32.32 49.66 42.99
C GLY A 149 31.84 51.08 43.32
N GLY A 150 31.92 51.43 44.61
CA GLY A 150 31.97 52.84 45.04
C GLY A 150 31.67 53.04 46.53
N HIS A 151 32.74 53.04 47.33
CA HIS A 151 33.00 53.71 48.61
C HIS A 151 31.90 53.91 49.67
#